data_AF-A0A9W8L3C2-F1
#
_entry.id   AF-A0A9W8L3C2-F1
#
_cell.length_a   1.000
_cell.length_b   1.000
_cell.length_c   1.000
_cell.angle_alpha   90.00
_cell.angle_beta   90.00
_cell.angle_gamma   90.00
#
_symmetry.space_group_name_H-M   'P 1'
#
loop_
_entity.id
_entity.type
_entity.pdbx_description
1 polymer ?
#
loop_
_entity_poly.entity_id
_entity_poly.type
_entity_poly.pdbx_seq_one_letter_code
_entity_poly.pdbx_strand_id
1 'polypeptide(L)'
;MSEIGFYSQLPNAIKTRSGHPTTVPVDATTNKFTPLFVEKSVNPTQSDIAAATAFKTRVEGRQLLLTNSFKDKPKTLKKSAGRKTVTAKERRALRIYEIPSEAQKYANFLPLHRLWSQYIAGVVGDKTGEQMLGRVMRADMHGAQLSVTRAKCPNYVGVSGIVAQETKNVFRIITTDDRLLTVPKAYCA
;
A
#
# COMPACT_ATOMS: atom_id res chain seq x y z
N MET A 1 32.75 4.92 -11.95
CA MET A 1 31.80 4.92 -10.83
C MET A 1 31.40 6.37 -10.57
N SER A 2 30.32 6.79 -11.22
CA SER A 2 29.77 8.14 -11.20
C SER A 2 28.47 8.10 -10.38
N GLU A 3 28.54 8.49 -9.11
CA GLU A 3 27.33 8.82 -8.35
C GLU A 3 26.90 10.24 -8.70
N ILE A 4 25.85 10.35 -9.51
CA ILE A 4 25.07 11.59 -9.66
C ILE A 4 24.17 11.66 -8.43
N GLY A 5 24.72 12.16 -7.33
CA GLY A 5 23.96 12.50 -6.14
C GLY A 5 23.18 13.79 -6.41
N PHE A 6 21.86 13.68 -6.58
CA PHE A 6 20.94 14.82 -6.71
C PHE A 6 20.92 15.76 -5.48
N TYR A 7 21.67 15.44 -4.42
CA TYR A 7 21.87 16.26 -3.24
C TYR A 7 23.38 16.38 -2.96
N SER A 8 24.01 17.41 -3.50
CA SER A 8 25.36 17.77 -3.08
C SER A 8 25.32 18.35 -1.66
N GLN A 9 26.34 18.03 -0.87
CA GLN A 9 26.51 18.59 0.47
C GLN A 9 26.61 20.12 0.37
N LEU A 10 25.79 20.84 1.14
CA LEU A 10 25.81 22.30 1.18
C LEU A 10 27.23 22.83 1.52
N PRO A 11 27.73 23.86 0.81
CA PRO A 11 28.99 24.52 1.13
C PRO A 11 29.06 24.94 2.60
N ASN A 12 30.22 24.75 3.23
CA ASN A 12 30.40 25.02 4.67
C ASN A 12 30.08 26.47 5.07
N ALA A 13 30.22 27.42 4.15
CA ALA A 13 29.85 28.83 4.35
C ALA A 13 28.34 29.07 4.55
N ILE A 14 27.49 28.14 4.11
CA ILE A 14 26.03 28.22 4.28
C ILE A 14 25.60 27.53 5.58
N LYS A 15 26.31 26.47 5.99
CA LYS A 15 26.03 25.72 7.22
C LYS A 15 26.21 26.57 8.49
N THR A 16 27.07 27.59 8.46
CA THR A 16 27.33 28.49 9.60
C THR A 16 26.43 29.72 9.64
N ARG A 17 25.59 29.94 8.62
CA ARG A 17 24.51 30.94 8.69
C ARG A 17 23.36 30.39 9.52
N SER A 18 23.55 30.28 10.83
CA SER A 18 22.40 30.38 11.73
C SER A 18 21.84 31.78 11.51
N GLY A 19 20.64 31.88 10.94
CA GLY A 19 19.98 33.16 10.68
C GLY A 19 20.06 34.03 11.93
N HIS A 20 20.92 35.05 11.89
CA HIS A 20 20.91 36.07 12.91
C HIS A 20 19.51 36.70 12.85
N PRO A 21 18.80 36.89 13.97
CA PRO A 21 17.50 37.53 13.94
C PRO A 21 17.69 38.93 13.37
N THR A 22 17.34 39.11 12.10
CA THR A 22 17.26 40.45 11.50
C THR A 22 16.14 41.14 12.24
N THR A 23 16.48 42.03 13.18
CA THR A 23 15.51 42.93 13.80
C THR A 23 15.02 43.87 12.72
N VAL A 24 14.00 43.46 11.97
CA VAL A 24 13.33 44.33 11.01
C VAL A 24 12.67 45.44 11.85
N PRO A 25 12.94 46.72 11.60
CA PRO A 25 12.33 47.80 12.37
C PRO A 25 10.80 47.70 12.24
N VAL A 26 10.13 47.45 13.37
CA VAL A 26 8.67 47.32 13.41
C VAL A 26 8.11 48.71 13.68
N ASP A 27 7.25 49.21 12.79
CA ASP A 27 6.57 50.50 12.98
C ASP A 27 5.78 50.52 14.32
N ALA A 28 5.71 51.68 14.97
CA ALA A 28 5.07 51.84 16.28
C ALA A 28 3.58 51.45 16.25
N THR A 29 2.93 51.64 15.10
CA THR A 29 1.56 51.21 14.83
C THR A 29 1.42 49.70 14.81
N THR A 30 2.35 49.02 14.15
CA THR A 30 2.37 47.55 14.00
C THR A 30 2.61 46.87 15.34
N ASN A 31 3.49 47.41 16.18
CA ASN A 31 3.74 46.89 17.53
C ASN A 31 2.49 46.90 18.43
N LYS A 32 1.56 47.82 18.21
CA LYS A 32 0.27 47.86 18.94
C LYS A 32 -0.77 46.95 18.29
N PHE A 33 -0.79 46.87 16.97
CA PHE A 33 -1.81 46.14 16.22
C PHE A 33 -1.69 44.62 16.36
N THR A 34 -0.49 44.07 16.19
CA THR A 34 -0.27 42.62 16.13
C THR A 34 -0.72 41.85 17.38
N PRO A 35 -0.38 42.25 18.62
CA PRO A 35 -0.85 41.53 19.81
C PRO A 35 -2.37 41.58 19.95
N LEU A 36 -2.98 42.75 19.73
CA LEU A 36 -4.44 42.94 19.80
C LEU A 36 -5.20 42.11 18.77
N PHE A 37 -4.65 41.99 17.55
CA PHE A 37 -5.26 41.20 16.49
C PHE A 37 -5.20 39.69 16.79
N VAL A 38 -4.05 39.21 17.28
CA VAL A 38 -3.88 37.78 17.62
C VAL A 38 -4.80 37.41 18.78
N GLU A 39 -4.84 38.21 19.86
CA GLU A 39 -5.74 37.97 20.99
C GLU A 39 -7.20 37.87 20.57
N LYS A 40 -7.66 38.74 19.67
CA LYS A 40 -9.04 38.72 19.12
C LYS A 40 -9.31 37.56 18.16
N SER A 41 -8.28 36.98 17.55
CA SER A 41 -8.41 35.92 16.55
C SER A 41 -8.26 34.50 17.13
N VAL A 42 -7.79 34.36 18.37
CA VAL A 42 -7.80 33.08 19.09
C VAL A 42 -9.22 32.79 19.56
N ASN A 43 -9.72 31.59 19.25
CA ASN A 43 -11.08 31.20 19.60
C ASN A 43 -11.35 31.35 21.12
N PRO A 44 -12.49 31.94 21.53
CA PRO A 44 -12.79 32.31 22.92
C PRO A 44 -13.03 31.13 23.87
N THR A 45 -12.85 29.89 23.43
CA THR A 45 -13.01 28.69 24.28
C THR A 45 -11.86 28.46 25.25
N GLN A 46 -10.80 29.26 25.19
CA GLN A 46 -9.70 29.24 26.17
C GLN A 46 -9.59 30.64 26.79
N SER A 47 -9.90 30.76 28.08
CA SER A 47 -9.82 31.97 28.93
C SER A 47 -8.73 32.95 28.51
N ASP A 48 -9.00 34.26 28.54
CA ASP A 48 -8.13 35.37 28.07
C ASP A 48 -6.63 35.26 28.47
N ILE A 49 -6.33 34.64 29.62
CA ILE A 49 -4.97 34.33 30.10
C ILE A 49 -4.18 33.45 29.09
N ALA A 50 -4.88 32.56 28.37
CA ALA A 50 -4.30 31.67 27.40
C ALA A 50 -3.93 32.37 26.08
N ALA A 51 -4.62 33.45 25.71
CA ALA A 51 -4.38 34.17 24.46
C ALA A 51 -3.07 34.98 24.52
N ALA A 52 -2.89 35.78 25.58
CA ALA A 52 -1.65 36.54 25.81
C ALA A 52 -0.44 35.61 25.99
N THR A 53 -0.61 34.49 26.73
CA THR A 53 0.43 33.47 26.89
C THR A 53 0.76 32.77 25.57
N ALA A 54 -0.25 32.48 24.73
CA ALA A 54 -0.05 31.87 23.42
C ALA A 54 0.69 32.81 22.46
N PHE A 55 0.39 34.12 22.49
CA PHE A 55 1.10 35.11 21.69
C PHE A 55 2.59 35.14 22.04
N LYS A 56 2.91 35.31 23.33
CA LYS A 56 4.29 35.34 23.82
C LYS A 56 5.06 34.05 23.54
N THR A 57 4.39 32.89 23.60
CA THR A 57 5.03 31.59 23.41
C THR A 57 5.21 31.22 21.93
N ARG A 58 4.24 31.55 21.07
CA ARG A 58 4.16 31.02 19.70
C ARG A 58 4.43 32.05 18.60
N VAL A 59 4.23 33.33 18.88
CA VAL A 59 4.26 34.41 17.88
C VAL A 59 5.42 35.37 18.14
N GLU A 60 5.58 35.86 19.37
CA GLU A 60 6.61 36.85 19.70
C GLU A 60 8.03 36.30 19.45
N GLY A 61 8.82 37.02 18.64
CA GLY A 61 10.20 36.66 18.31
C GLY A 61 10.39 35.42 17.44
N ARG A 62 9.31 34.81 16.93
CA ARG A 62 9.39 33.62 16.05
C ARG A 62 9.12 33.97 14.59
N GLN A 63 9.87 33.34 13.69
CA GLN A 63 9.64 33.47 12.24
C GLN A 63 8.46 32.58 11.83
N LEU A 64 7.37 33.19 11.39
CA LEU A 64 6.17 32.48 10.92
C LEU A 64 6.15 32.44 9.39
N LEU A 65 5.89 31.26 8.83
CA LEU A 65 5.71 31.11 7.40
C LEU A 65 4.30 31.56 7.01
N LEU A 66 4.20 32.71 6.34
CA LEU A 66 2.92 33.27 5.86
C LEU A 66 2.28 32.46 4.73
N THR A 67 2.96 31.45 4.19
CA THR A 67 2.50 30.67 3.03
C THR A 67 1.67 29.44 3.38
N ASN A 68 1.13 29.36 4.60
CA ASN A 68 -0.01 28.48 4.85
C ASN A 68 -1.23 29.05 4.13
N SER A 69 -1.28 28.83 2.81
CA SER A 69 -2.52 28.86 2.06
C SER A 69 -3.45 27.89 2.79
N PHE A 70 -4.51 28.42 3.39
CA PHE A 70 -5.64 27.63 3.85
C PHE A 70 -6.21 26.93 2.62
N LYS A 71 -5.56 25.83 2.20
CA LYS A 71 -6.13 24.94 1.20
C LYS A 71 -7.33 24.32 1.90
N ASP A 72 -8.49 24.90 1.63
CA ASP A 72 -9.76 24.21 1.73
C ASP A 72 -9.57 22.88 1.02
N LYS A 73 -9.35 21.83 1.79
CA LYS A 73 -9.31 20.48 1.23
C LYS A 73 -10.70 20.31 0.60
N PRO A 74 -10.83 20.14 -0.72
CA PRO A 74 -12.14 19.89 -1.30
C PRO A 74 -12.70 18.68 -0.58
N LYS A 75 -13.86 18.83 0.05
CA LYS A 75 -14.59 17.73 0.70
C LYS A 75 -14.68 16.62 -0.34
N THR A 76 -13.91 15.55 -0.14
CA THR A 76 -13.86 14.41 -1.04
C THR A 76 -15.28 13.99 -1.34
N LEU A 77 -15.66 13.98 -2.63
CA LEU A 77 -16.95 13.51 -3.13
C LEU A 77 -17.35 12.27 -2.33
N LYS A 78 -18.48 12.37 -1.60
CA LYS A 78 -19.04 11.24 -0.86
C LYS A 78 -19.20 10.09 -1.85
N LYS A 79 -18.36 9.05 -1.70
CA LYS A 79 -18.47 7.82 -2.49
C LYS A 79 -19.93 7.35 -2.38
N SER A 80 -20.55 7.13 -3.53
CA SER A 80 -21.97 6.82 -3.67
C SER A 80 -22.40 5.76 -2.64
N ALA A 81 -23.34 6.13 -1.78
CA ALA A 81 -23.95 5.26 -0.77
C ALA A 81 -24.89 4.20 -1.39
N GLY A 82 -24.61 3.73 -2.61
CA GLY A 82 -25.53 2.97 -3.45
C GLY A 82 -25.21 1.50 -3.60
N ARG A 83 -24.01 1.03 -3.24
CA ARG A 83 -23.69 -0.39 -3.24
C ARG A 83 -23.09 -0.76 -1.90
N LYS A 84 -23.87 -1.45 -1.06
CA LYS A 84 -23.35 -2.13 0.13
C LYS A 84 -22.41 -3.24 -0.34
N THR A 85 -21.18 -2.89 -0.65
CA THR A 85 -20.14 -3.89 -0.90
C THR A 85 -19.73 -4.46 0.44
N VAL A 86 -19.68 -5.78 0.51
CA VAL A 86 -19.30 -6.50 1.72
C VAL A 86 -17.92 -6.00 2.16
N THR A 87 -17.82 -5.46 3.38
CA THR A 87 -16.57 -4.87 3.85
C THR A 87 -15.48 -5.95 3.95
N ALA A 88 -14.21 -5.55 3.97
CA ALA A 88 -13.12 -6.52 4.15
C ALA A 88 -13.23 -7.29 5.48
N LYS A 89 -13.84 -6.67 6.51
CA LYS A 89 -14.12 -7.32 7.80
C LYS A 89 -15.21 -8.38 7.64
N GLU A 90 -16.31 -8.04 6.98
CA GLU A 90 -17.41 -8.96 6.69
C GLU A 90 -16.98 -10.13 5.78
N ARG A 91 -16.20 -9.88 4.72
CA ARG A 91 -15.69 -10.96 3.84
C ARG A 91 -14.84 -12.00 4.59
N ARG A 92 -14.06 -11.56 5.58
CA ARG A 92 -13.28 -12.46 6.45
C ARG A 92 -14.19 -13.22 7.43
N ALA A 93 -15.16 -12.53 8.03
CA ALA A 93 -16.14 -13.17 8.91
C ALA A 93 -16.96 -14.25 8.19
N LEU A 94 -17.32 -14.00 6.93
CA LEU A 94 -18.07 -14.92 6.07
C LEU A 94 -17.20 -16.01 5.41
N ARG A 95 -15.87 -16.00 5.60
CA ARG A 95 -14.93 -17.01 5.06
C ARG A 95 -15.12 -17.31 3.57
N ILE A 96 -15.50 -16.30 2.78
CA ILE A 96 -15.95 -16.46 1.37
C ILE A 96 -14.89 -17.12 0.48
N TYR A 97 -13.60 -17.00 0.83
CA TYR A 97 -12.48 -17.56 0.07
C TYR A 97 -11.89 -18.82 0.69
N GLU A 98 -12.44 -19.30 1.80
CA GLU A 98 -12.00 -20.55 2.40
C GLU A 98 -12.76 -21.71 1.76
N ILE A 99 -11.99 -22.71 1.30
CA ILE A 99 -12.55 -23.95 0.81
C ILE A 99 -12.88 -24.79 2.05
N PRO A 100 -14.13 -25.24 2.26
CA PRO A 100 -14.50 -26.09 3.38
C PRO A 100 -13.62 -27.35 3.42
N SER A 101 -13.26 -27.83 4.60
CA SER A 101 -12.41 -29.02 4.77
C SER A 101 -12.99 -30.27 4.08
N GLU A 102 -14.30 -30.40 4.06
CA GLU A 102 -15.02 -31.49 3.37
C GLU A 102 -14.78 -31.51 1.86
N ALA A 103 -14.62 -30.32 1.26
CA ALA A 103 -14.37 -30.17 -0.17
C ALA A 103 -12.88 -30.26 -0.53
N GLN A 104 -11.96 -30.25 0.44
CA GLN A 104 -10.52 -30.35 0.24
C GLN A 104 -10.09 -31.80 -0.05
N LYS A 105 -10.77 -32.46 -0.98
CA LYS A 105 -10.43 -33.79 -1.47
C LYS A 105 -9.82 -33.69 -2.84
N TYR A 106 -8.63 -34.28 -3.04
CA TYR A 106 -7.91 -34.24 -4.31
C TYR A 106 -8.79 -34.73 -5.47
N ALA A 107 -9.60 -35.77 -5.22
CA ALA A 107 -10.54 -36.32 -6.17
C ALA A 107 -11.53 -35.30 -6.74
N ASN A 108 -11.98 -34.33 -5.93
CA ASN A 108 -12.91 -33.28 -6.36
C ASN A 108 -12.28 -32.30 -7.36
N PHE A 109 -10.95 -32.18 -7.37
CA PHE A 109 -10.21 -31.29 -8.26
C PHE A 109 -9.75 -31.98 -9.55
N LEU A 110 -9.89 -33.30 -9.67
CA LEU A 110 -9.55 -34.03 -10.91
C LEU A 110 -10.38 -33.58 -12.12
N PRO A 111 -11.70 -33.36 -12.03
CA PRO A 111 -12.47 -32.82 -13.15
C PRO A 111 -11.98 -31.42 -13.57
N LEU A 112 -11.61 -30.59 -12.60
CA LEU A 112 -11.05 -29.26 -12.87
C LEU A 112 -9.71 -29.36 -13.61
N HIS A 113 -8.84 -30.29 -13.21
CA HIS A 113 -7.58 -30.53 -13.91
C HIS A 113 -7.79 -31.02 -15.35
N ARG A 114 -8.75 -31.92 -15.57
CA ARG A 114 -9.10 -32.38 -16.94
C ARG A 114 -9.56 -31.23 -17.83
N LEU A 115 -10.39 -30.33 -17.29
CA LEU A 115 -10.84 -29.14 -18.01
C LEU A 115 -9.66 -28.22 -18.34
N TRP A 116 -8.78 -27.98 -17.37
CA TRP A 116 -7.59 -27.16 -17.57
C TRP A 116 -6.65 -27.73 -18.64
N SER A 117 -6.45 -29.06 -18.64
CA SER A 117 -5.62 -29.74 -19.64
C SER A 117 -6.15 -29.57 -21.07
N GLN A 118 -7.47 -29.62 -21.26
CA GLN A 118 -8.08 -29.33 -22.57
C GLN A 118 -7.95 -27.85 -22.94
N TYR A 119 -8.18 -26.96 -21.98
CA TYR A 119 -8.03 -25.51 -22.16
C TYR A 119 -6.60 -25.13 -22.59
N ILE A 120 -5.59 -25.59 -21.86
CA ILE A 120 -4.20 -25.21 -22.13
C ILE A 120 -3.71 -25.80 -23.46
N ALA A 121 -4.17 -27.00 -23.83
CA ALA A 121 -3.90 -27.57 -25.14
C ALA A 121 -4.46 -26.70 -26.27
N GLY A 122 -5.66 -26.11 -26.12
CA GLY A 122 -6.20 -25.16 -27.10
C GLY A 122 -5.47 -23.81 -27.11
N VAL A 123 -5.07 -23.31 -25.94
CA VAL A 123 -4.32 -22.05 -25.81
C VAL A 123 -2.95 -22.17 -26.49
N VAL A 124 -2.20 -23.22 -26.15
CA VAL A 124 -0.86 -23.48 -26.67
C VAL A 124 -0.92 -23.98 -28.11
N GLY A 125 -1.85 -24.86 -28.47
CA GLY A 125 -1.92 -25.51 -29.80
C GLY A 125 -0.54 -25.97 -30.29
N ASP A 126 -0.26 -25.73 -31.58
CA ASP A 126 1.03 -26.10 -32.19
C ASP A 126 2.14 -25.03 -32.04
N LYS A 127 1.96 -24.03 -31.17
CA LYS A 127 2.94 -22.94 -31.03
C LYS A 127 4.12 -23.43 -30.20
N THR A 128 5.31 -22.98 -30.54
CA THR A 128 6.57 -23.36 -29.87
C THR A 128 7.38 -22.13 -29.46
N GLY A 129 8.39 -22.33 -28.60
CA GLY A 129 9.31 -21.27 -28.17
C GLY A 129 8.61 -20.10 -27.45
N GLU A 130 9.01 -18.87 -27.79
CA GLU A 130 8.53 -17.65 -27.13
C GLU A 130 7.01 -17.44 -27.28
N GLN A 131 6.43 -17.85 -28.40
CA GLN A 131 5.00 -17.71 -28.65
C GLN A 131 4.18 -18.60 -27.71
N MET A 132 4.68 -19.81 -27.42
CA MET A 132 4.08 -20.70 -26.42
C MET A 132 4.21 -20.09 -25.02
N LEU A 133 5.42 -19.65 -24.67
CA LEU A 133 5.69 -19.07 -23.35
C LEU A 133 4.79 -17.86 -23.05
N GLY A 134 4.67 -16.92 -23.99
CA GLY A 134 3.84 -15.73 -23.84
C GLY A 134 2.35 -16.02 -23.69
N ARG A 135 1.88 -17.17 -24.22
CA ARG A 135 0.50 -17.63 -24.05
C ARG A 135 0.29 -18.29 -22.69
N VAL A 136 1.20 -19.18 -22.28
CA VAL A 136 1.14 -19.86 -20.97
C VAL A 136 1.22 -18.83 -19.84
N MET A 137 2.08 -17.81 -19.94
CA MET A 137 2.20 -16.75 -18.93
C MET A 137 0.91 -15.95 -18.69
N ARG A 138 0.01 -15.91 -19.68
CA ARG A 138 -1.28 -15.19 -19.59
C ARG A 138 -2.44 -16.14 -19.33
N ALA A 139 -2.21 -17.44 -19.41
CA ALA A 139 -3.23 -18.45 -19.22
C ALA A 139 -3.64 -18.51 -17.75
N ASP A 140 -4.87 -18.96 -17.53
CA ASP A 140 -5.35 -19.27 -16.19
C ASP A 140 -4.62 -20.54 -15.67
N MET A 141 -4.19 -20.51 -14.40
CA MET A 141 -3.49 -21.61 -13.74
C MET A 141 -4.38 -22.39 -12.75
N HIS A 142 -5.65 -22.02 -12.56
CA HIS A 142 -6.58 -22.81 -11.74
C HIS A 142 -6.82 -24.18 -12.39
N GLY A 143 -6.58 -25.27 -11.65
CA GLY A 143 -6.62 -26.63 -12.18
C GLY A 143 -5.29 -27.14 -12.77
N ALA A 144 -4.26 -26.29 -12.86
CA ALA A 144 -2.94 -26.73 -13.30
C ALA A 144 -2.31 -27.68 -12.26
N GLN A 145 -1.64 -28.73 -12.74
CA GLN A 145 -0.74 -29.53 -11.91
C GLN A 145 0.58 -28.77 -11.77
N LEU A 146 0.97 -28.43 -10.54
CA LEU A 146 2.23 -27.74 -10.24
C LEU A 146 3.08 -28.57 -9.30
N SER A 147 4.39 -28.47 -9.47
CA SER A 147 5.39 -29.07 -8.58
C SER A 147 6.48 -28.05 -8.31
N VAL A 148 6.80 -27.82 -7.05
CA VAL A 148 7.86 -26.89 -6.65
C VAL A 148 9.21 -27.58 -6.80
N THR A 149 10.03 -27.08 -7.71
CA THR A 149 11.37 -27.64 -8.00
C THR A 149 12.44 -26.97 -7.15
N ARG A 150 12.29 -25.67 -6.89
CA ARG A 150 13.25 -24.88 -6.12
C ARG A 150 12.51 -23.89 -5.23
N ALA A 151 12.93 -23.77 -3.98
CA ALA A 151 12.41 -22.76 -3.06
C ALA A 151 13.49 -22.25 -2.11
N LYS A 152 13.30 -21.03 -1.60
CA LYS A 152 14.17 -20.48 -0.54
C LYS A 152 14.08 -21.28 0.76
N CYS A 153 12.89 -21.79 1.08
CA CYS A 153 12.65 -22.66 2.23
C CYS A 153 12.57 -24.12 1.73
N PRO A 154 13.42 -25.03 2.22
CA PRO A 154 13.45 -26.44 1.80
C PRO A 154 12.11 -27.16 1.96
N ASN A 155 11.27 -26.77 2.92
CA ASN A 155 9.97 -27.41 3.17
C ASN A 155 8.97 -27.29 2.00
N TYR A 156 9.15 -26.31 1.11
CA TYR A 156 8.30 -26.18 -0.08
C TYR A 156 8.78 -27.04 -1.24
N VAL A 157 10.05 -27.46 -1.26
CA VAL A 157 10.61 -28.25 -2.36
C VAL A 157 9.93 -29.61 -2.40
N GLY A 158 9.50 -30.03 -3.59
CA GLY A 158 8.79 -31.29 -3.80
C GLY A 158 7.29 -31.24 -3.52
N VAL A 159 6.74 -30.11 -3.05
CA VAL A 159 5.28 -29.94 -2.96
C VAL A 159 4.68 -30.01 -4.37
N SER A 160 3.76 -30.96 -4.57
CA SER A 160 3.09 -31.17 -5.85
C SER A 160 1.58 -31.31 -5.67
N GLY A 161 0.82 -30.84 -6.65
CA GLY A 161 -0.64 -31.01 -6.67
C GLY A 161 -1.35 -30.08 -7.64
N ILE A 162 -2.68 -30.05 -7.52
CA ILE A 162 -3.54 -29.24 -8.39
C ILE A 162 -3.76 -27.86 -7.77
N VAL A 163 -3.67 -26.79 -8.55
CA VAL A 163 -3.98 -25.43 -8.08
C VAL A 163 -5.49 -25.29 -7.86
N ALA A 164 -5.90 -25.15 -6.60
CA ALA A 164 -7.28 -24.90 -6.22
C ALA A 164 -7.63 -23.40 -6.26
N GLN A 165 -6.68 -22.53 -5.89
CA GLN A 165 -6.89 -21.09 -5.89
C GLN A 165 -5.59 -20.35 -6.19
N GLU A 166 -5.70 -19.38 -7.09
CA GLU A 166 -4.65 -18.42 -7.36
C GLU A 166 -4.97 -17.07 -6.71
N THR A 167 -3.97 -16.47 -6.07
CA THR A 167 -4.02 -15.07 -5.62
C THR A 167 -2.78 -14.33 -6.12
N LYS A 168 -2.69 -13.04 -5.83
CA LYS A 168 -1.56 -12.20 -6.25
C LYS A 168 -0.19 -12.80 -5.88
N ASN A 169 -0.06 -13.34 -4.67
CA ASN A 169 1.25 -13.72 -4.11
C ASN A 169 1.39 -15.21 -3.81
N VAL A 170 0.30 -15.98 -3.81
CA VAL A 170 0.32 -17.39 -3.42
C VAL A 170 -0.52 -18.24 -4.36
N PHE A 171 -0.10 -19.50 -4.52
CA PHE A 171 -0.92 -20.59 -5.03
C PHE A 171 -1.38 -21.46 -3.86
N ARG A 172 -2.67 -21.79 -3.81
CA ARG A 172 -3.18 -22.82 -2.90
C ARG A 172 -3.34 -24.10 -3.70
N ILE A 173 -2.57 -25.12 -3.33
CA ILE A 173 -2.42 -26.37 -4.07
C ILE A 173 -2.99 -27.51 -3.21
N ILE A 174 -3.85 -28.34 -3.79
CA ILE A 174 -4.35 -29.56 -3.16
C ILE A 174 -3.41 -30.72 -3.51
N THR A 175 -2.85 -31.35 -2.48
CA THR A 175 -1.96 -32.51 -2.61
C THR A 175 -2.77 -33.80 -2.71
N THR A 176 -2.12 -34.88 -3.14
CA THR A 176 -2.71 -36.23 -3.17
C THR A 176 -3.14 -36.73 -1.79
N ASP A 177 -2.59 -36.16 -0.73
CA ASP A 177 -2.90 -36.49 0.67
C ASP A 177 -4.13 -35.73 1.20
N ASP A 178 -4.93 -35.13 0.33
CA ASP A 178 -6.09 -34.28 0.67
C ASP A 178 -5.73 -33.06 1.54
N ARG A 179 -4.49 -32.55 1.42
CA ARG A 179 -4.03 -31.36 2.15
C ARG A 179 -3.91 -30.16 1.23
N LEU A 180 -4.56 -29.07 1.62
CA LEU A 180 -4.46 -27.78 0.94
C LEU A 180 -3.26 -26.99 1.47
N LEU A 181 -2.22 -26.88 0.65
CA LEU A 181 -0.97 -26.17 0.97
C LEU A 181 -0.93 -24.81 0.29
N THR A 182 -0.33 -23.82 0.95
CA THR A 182 -0.16 -22.47 0.40
C THR A 182 1.30 -22.24 0.04
N VAL A 183 1.58 -22.09 -1.25
CA VAL A 183 2.93 -21.91 -1.79
C VAL A 183 3.13 -20.46 -2.25
N PRO A 184 4.15 -19.74 -1.75
CA PRO A 184 4.42 -18.36 -2.14
C PRO A 184 5.12 -18.26 -3.50
N LYS A 185 4.62 -17.39 -4.38
CA LYS A 185 5.14 -17.19 -5.75
C LYS A 185 6.50 -16.49 -5.80
N ALA A 186 6.80 -15.64 -4.82
CA ALA A 186 8.00 -14.79 -4.86
C ALA A 186 9.32 -15.56 -4.62
N TYR A 187 9.26 -16.75 -4.01
CA TYR A 187 10.44 -17.47 -3.53
C TYR A 187 10.46 -18.94 -3.93
N CYS A 188 9.56 -19.36 -4.82
CA CYS A 188 9.44 -20.73 -5.32
C CYS A 188 9.42 -20.72 -6.86
N ALA A 189 10.05 -21.72 -7.47
CA ALA A 189 10.08 -21.97 -8.91
C ALA A 189 9.75 -23.44 -9.20
#